data_AF-A0A2E2B522-F1
#
_entry.id   AF-A0A2E2B522-F1
#
_cell.length_a   1.000
_cell.length_b   1.000
_cell.length_c   1.000
_cell.angle_alpha   90.00
_cell.angle_beta   90.00
_cell.angle_gamma   90.00
#
_symmetry.space_group_name_H-M   'P 1'
#
loop_
_entity.id
_entity.type
_entity.pdbx_description
1 polymer ?
#
loop_
_entity_poly.entity_id
_entity_poly.type
_entity_poly.pdbx_seq_one_letter_code
_entity_poly.pdbx_strand_id
1 'polypeptide(L)'
;MAASQQNPVDVRALRQKKGLTQPQLAVLADVPQSDISKIENRKTGPSADKIKSVGKALDMTNEKIDALVSQLSHKHHIHAYCPNPECPTMKSVATSSGRIYQPTFKLIPQGSPRWCPCCGEVLITHCPNPNCNRPLHVQTQLPTNFCEYCGQKLAYDMPEFPEGEQTSNHTK
;
A
#
# COMPACT_ATOMS: atom_id res chain seq x y z
N MET A 1 -31.50 -20.12 6.20
CA MET A 1 -30.97 -18.79 6.53
C MET A 1 -30.54 -18.12 5.24
N ALA A 2 -31.35 -17.18 4.74
CA ALA A 2 -31.10 -16.56 3.44
C ALA A 2 -29.90 -15.61 3.54
N ALA A 3 -28.84 -15.89 2.79
CA ALA A 3 -27.75 -14.96 2.57
C ALA A 3 -28.34 -13.68 1.97
N SER A 4 -28.27 -12.57 2.70
CA SER A 4 -28.65 -11.25 2.21
C SER A 4 -27.71 -10.89 1.06
N GLN A 5 -28.12 -11.15 -0.18
CA GLN A 5 -27.45 -10.65 -1.37
C GLN A 5 -27.53 -9.12 -1.31
N GLN A 6 -26.44 -8.48 -0.86
CA GLN A 6 -26.33 -7.03 -0.91
C GLN A 6 -26.20 -6.63 -2.38
N ASN A 7 -27.30 -6.13 -2.96
CA ASN A 7 -27.30 -5.58 -4.30
C ASN A 7 -26.29 -4.42 -4.34
N PRO A 8 -25.28 -4.45 -5.22
CA PRO A 8 -24.21 -3.45 -5.20
C PRO A 8 -24.77 -2.04 -5.42
N VAL A 9 -24.25 -1.07 -4.66
CA VAL A 9 -24.71 0.31 -4.77
C VAL A 9 -24.28 0.84 -6.14
N ASP A 10 -25.25 1.26 -6.95
CA ASP A 10 -25.02 1.88 -8.25
C ASP A 10 -25.05 3.41 -8.12
N VAL A 11 -23.85 3.99 -7.96
CA VAL A 11 -23.65 5.43 -7.81
C VAL A 11 -24.08 6.18 -9.07
N ARG A 12 -23.89 5.59 -10.26
CA ARG A 12 -24.27 6.22 -11.53
C ARG A 12 -25.77 6.36 -11.64
N ALA A 13 -26.51 5.31 -11.31
CA ALA A 13 -27.98 5.33 -11.32
C ALA A 13 -28.54 6.36 -10.32
N LEU A 14 -27.96 6.45 -9.11
CA LEU A 14 -28.36 7.44 -8.11
C LEU A 14 -28.10 8.87 -8.58
N ARG A 15 -26.92 9.15 -9.15
CA ARG A 15 -26.58 10.46 -9.71
C ARG A 15 -27.55 10.84 -10.83
N GLN A 16 -27.83 9.92 -11.75
CA GLN A 16 -28.76 10.16 -12.86
C GLN A 16 -30.19 10.42 -12.37
N LYS A 17 -30.66 9.72 -11.33
CA LYS A 17 -31.97 10.00 -10.70
C LYS A 17 -32.09 11.41 -10.14
N LYS A 18 -30.98 12.01 -9.67
CA LYS A 18 -30.93 13.40 -9.20
C LYS A 18 -30.72 14.41 -10.34
N GLY A 19 -30.64 13.97 -11.59
CA GLY A 19 -30.40 14.84 -12.75
C GLY A 19 -29.01 15.46 -12.81
N LEU A 20 -28.04 14.91 -12.07
CA LEU A 20 -26.70 15.49 -11.95
C LEU A 20 -25.74 14.93 -13.02
N THR A 21 -24.87 15.77 -13.54
CA THR A 21 -23.67 15.37 -14.29
C THR A 21 -22.53 14.99 -13.34
N GLN A 22 -21.50 14.29 -13.83
CA GLN A 22 -20.33 13.96 -12.99
C GLN A 22 -19.63 15.20 -12.43
N PRO A 23 -19.37 16.29 -13.21
CA PRO A 23 -18.79 17.51 -12.66
C PRO A 23 -19.64 18.16 -11.58
N GLN A 24 -20.97 18.18 -11.74
CA GLN A 24 -21.87 18.74 -10.74
C GLN A 24 -21.82 17.94 -9.42
N LEU A 25 -21.82 16.61 -9.50
CA LEU A 25 -21.67 15.78 -8.31
C LEU A 25 -20.29 15.98 -7.65
N ALA A 26 -19.24 16.13 -8.45
CA ALA A 26 -17.89 16.39 -7.96
C ALA A 26 -17.81 17.67 -7.13
N VAL A 27 -18.43 18.75 -7.62
CA VAL A 27 -18.54 20.04 -6.90
C VAL A 27 -19.37 19.89 -5.63
N LEU A 28 -20.51 19.22 -5.69
CA LEU A 28 -21.38 19.00 -4.52
C LEU A 28 -20.72 18.18 -3.41
N ALA A 29 -19.90 17.20 -3.79
CA ALA A 29 -19.19 16.32 -2.87
C ALA A 29 -17.80 16.85 -2.45
N ASP A 30 -17.38 18.00 -2.98
CA ASP A 30 -16.03 18.56 -2.79
C ASP A 30 -14.92 17.54 -3.10
N VAL A 31 -15.01 16.88 -4.26
CA VAL A 31 -14.00 15.92 -4.73
C VAL A 31 -13.65 16.16 -6.20
N PRO A 32 -12.46 15.74 -6.67
CA PRO A 32 -12.13 15.78 -8.09
C PRO A 32 -13.12 14.95 -8.93
N GLN A 33 -13.48 15.45 -10.12
CA GLN A 33 -14.32 14.69 -11.07
C GLN A 33 -13.74 13.30 -11.40
N SER A 34 -12.41 13.18 -11.42
CA SER A 34 -11.74 11.90 -11.62
C SER A 34 -12.12 10.87 -10.56
N ASP A 35 -12.39 11.30 -9.33
CA ASP A 35 -12.78 10.39 -8.24
C ASP A 35 -14.25 9.94 -8.41
N ILE A 36 -15.15 10.81 -8.89
CA ILE A 36 -16.51 10.39 -9.30
C ILE A 36 -16.45 9.32 -10.37
N SER A 37 -15.65 9.54 -11.43
CA SER A 37 -15.47 8.56 -12.50
C SER A 37 -14.90 7.23 -11.99
N LYS A 38 -13.92 7.27 -11.08
CA LYS A 38 -13.38 6.04 -10.46
C LYS A 38 -14.44 5.31 -9.63
N ILE A 39 -15.23 6.03 -8.83
CA ILE A 39 -16.31 5.46 -8.00
C ILE A 39 -17.35 4.76 -8.88
N GLU A 40 -17.84 5.42 -9.94
CA GLU A 40 -18.85 4.85 -10.84
C GLU A 40 -18.33 3.63 -11.60
N ASN A 41 -17.06 3.61 -11.96
CA ASN A 41 -16.43 2.52 -12.68
C ASN A 41 -15.81 1.44 -11.76
N ARG A 42 -16.02 1.52 -10.44
CA ARG A 42 -15.43 0.63 -9.43
C ARG A 42 -13.90 0.50 -9.53
N LYS A 43 -13.22 1.59 -9.89
CA LYS A 43 -11.75 1.66 -9.98
C LYS A 43 -11.13 2.09 -8.66
N THR A 44 -9.93 1.58 -8.39
CA THR A 44 -9.15 1.92 -7.19
C THR A 44 -8.65 3.36 -7.25
N GLY A 45 -8.62 4.06 -6.11
CA GLY A 45 -8.06 5.42 -6.01
C GLY A 45 -8.75 6.41 -5.08
N PRO A 46 -10.08 6.41 -4.91
CA PRO A 46 -10.76 7.30 -3.96
C PRO A 46 -10.58 6.81 -2.51
N SER A 47 -10.25 7.71 -1.58
CA SER A 47 -10.21 7.37 -0.16
C SER A 47 -11.62 7.11 0.39
N ALA A 48 -11.70 6.41 1.52
CA ALA A 48 -12.98 6.17 2.22
C ALA A 48 -13.73 7.48 2.50
N ASP A 49 -13.01 8.53 2.90
CA ASP A 49 -13.62 9.84 3.18
C ASP A 49 -14.23 10.48 1.94
N LYS A 50 -13.56 10.37 0.79
CA LYS A 50 -14.11 10.86 -0.49
C LYS A 50 -15.35 10.08 -0.91
N ILE A 51 -15.33 8.75 -0.74
CA ILE A 51 -16.50 7.91 -1.01
C ILE A 51 -17.68 8.31 -0.10
N LYS A 52 -17.40 8.59 1.18
CA LYS A 52 -18.40 9.10 2.13
C LYS A 52 -18.95 10.46 1.71
N SER A 53 -18.12 11.40 1.28
CA SER A 53 -18.57 12.71 0.78
C SER A 53 -19.49 12.57 -0.43
N VAL A 54 -19.14 11.71 -1.38
CA VAL A 54 -19.99 11.42 -2.55
C VAL A 54 -21.33 10.79 -2.14
N GLY A 55 -21.30 9.82 -1.21
CA GLY A 55 -22.51 9.21 -0.70
C GLY A 55 -23.44 10.20 0.00
N LYS A 56 -22.88 11.12 0.79
CA LYS A 56 -23.62 12.22 1.44
C LYS A 56 -24.25 13.17 0.42
N ALA A 57 -23.50 13.58 -0.61
CA ALA A 57 -24.03 14.45 -1.68
C ALA A 57 -25.18 13.79 -2.48
N LEU A 58 -25.23 12.46 -2.49
CA LEU A 58 -26.31 11.67 -3.09
C LEU A 58 -27.47 11.37 -2.12
N ASP A 59 -27.46 11.93 -0.90
CA ASP A 59 -28.44 11.67 0.17
C ASP A 59 -28.60 10.17 0.50
N MET A 60 -27.49 9.43 0.45
CA MET A 60 -27.48 8.03 0.86
C MET A 60 -27.54 7.90 2.38
N THR A 61 -28.20 6.85 2.87
CA THR A 61 -28.15 6.50 4.29
C THR A 61 -26.75 6.01 4.67
N ASN A 62 -26.37 6.15 5.95
CA ASN A 62 -25.05 5.74 6.43
C ASN A 62 -24.77 4.26 6.13
N GLU A 63 -25.78 3.39 6.23
CA GLU A 63 -25.63 1.95 5.96
C GLU A 63 -25.27 1.70 4.49
N LYS A 64 -25.86 2.46 3.55
CA LYS A 64 -25.52 2.38 2.12
C LYS A 64 -24.15 2.96 1.84
N ILE A 65 -23.77 4.02 2.54
CA ILE A 65 -22.43 4.61 2.43
C ILE A 65 -21.38 3.61 2.90
N ASP A 66 -21.58 2.98 4.05
CA ASP A 66 -20.65 1.99 4.60
C ASP A 66 -20.56 0.74 3.72
N ALA A 67 -21.66 0.31 3.11
CA ALA A 67 -21.65 -0.75 2.10
C ALA A 67 -20.86 -0.33 0.85
N LEU A 68 -21.05 0.91 0.37
CA LEU A 68 -20.30 1.44 -0.78
C LEU A 68 -18.81 1.58 -0.48
N VAL A 69 -18.45 2.08 0.70
CA VAL A 69 -17.07 2.14 1.18
C VAL A 69 -16.51 0.73 1.24
N SER A 70 -17.23 -0.24 1.79
CA SER A 70 -16.77 -1.65 1.85
C SER A 70 -16.57 -2.26 0.45
N GLN A 71 -17.39 -1.87 -0.53
CA GLN A 71 -17.30 -2.33 -1.93
C GLN A 71 -16.12 -1.70 -2.69
N LEU A 72 -15.83 -0.42 -2.46
CA LEU A 72 -14.84 0.35 -3.21
C LEU A 72 -13.49 0.48 -2.50
N SER A 73 -13.48 0.30 -1.19
CA SER A 73 -12.28 0.14 -0.36
C SER A 73 -11.72 -1.26 -0.54
N HIS A 74 -11.56 -1.73 -1.78
CA HIS A 74 -10.64 -2.81 -2.06
C HIS A 74 -9.31 -2.42 -1.45
N LYS A 75 -8.98 -3.12 -0.36
CA LYS A 75 -7.90 -2.86 0.58
C LYS A 75 -6.78 -2.10 -0.12
N HIS A 76 -6.67 -0.80 0.16
CA HIS A 76 -5.49 -0.03 -0.18
C HIS A 76 -4.35 -0.68 0.61
N HIS A 77 -3.76 -1.73 0.04
CA HIS A 77 -2.56 -2.28 0.60
C HIS A 77 -1.44 -1.36 0.15
N ILE A 78 -0.68 -0.88 1.11
CA ILE A 78 0.59 -0.21 0.82
C ILE A 78 1.68 -1.27 0.84
N HIS A 79 2.66 -1.13 -0.04
CA HIS A 79 3.84 -1.96 0.06
C HIS A 79 4.72 -1.43 1.17
N ALA A 80 5.24 -2.35 1.97
CA ALA A 80 6.15 -2.03 3.05
C ALA A 80 7.25 -3.08 3.15
N TYR A 81 8.43 -2.71 3.63
CA TYR A 81 9.49 -3.67 3.94
C TYR A 81 10.12 -3.36 5.30
N CYS A 82 10.75 -4.37 5.89
CA CYS A 82 11.47 -4.21 7.15
C CYS A 82 12.88 -3.67 6.87
N PRO A 83 13.32 -2.58 7.52
CA PRO A 83 14.64 -2.01 7.29
C PRO A 83 15.77 -2.79 7.93
N ASN A 84 15.48 -3.69 8.88
CA ASN A 84 16.52 -4.42 9.61
C ASN A 84 17.15 -5.50 8.70
N PRO A 85 18.47 -5.40 8.38
CA PRO A 85 19.16 -6.35 7.52
C PRO A 85 19.28 -7.76 8.14
N GLU A 86 19.23 -7.86 9.46
CA GLU A 86 19.25 -9.14 10.19
C GLU A 86 17.86 -9.75 10.36
N CYS A 87 16.81 -9.07 9.89
CA CYS A 87 15.46 -9.59 9.99
C CYS A 87 15.30 -10.87 9.15
N PRO A 88 14.70 -11.96 9.68
CA PRO A 88 14.49 -13.20 8.93
C PRO A 88 13.66 -13.05 7.65
N THR A 89 12.95 -11.92 7.48
CA THR A 89 12.20 -11.63 6.26
C THR A 89 13.07 -11.13 5.12
N MET A 90 14.32 -10.73 5.38
CA MET A 90 15.25 -10.28 4.35
C MET A 90 15.76 -11.46 3.54
N LYS A 91 15.91 -11.27 2.23
CA LYS A 91 16.44 -12.31 1.34
C LYS A 91 17.92 -12.02 1.05
N SER A 92 18.81 -12.92 1.47
CA SER A 92 20.21 -12.88 1.04
C SER A 92 20.32 -13.34 -0.41
N VAL A 93 20.86 -12.50 -1.28
CA VAL A 93 21.05 -12.79 -2.71
C VAL A 93 22.51 -12.58 -3.09
N ALA A 94 23.09 -13.56 -3.78
CA ALA A 94 24.43 -13.45 -4.35
C ALA A 94 24.41 -12.57 -5.62
N THR A 95 25.40 -11.72 -5.74
CA THR A 95 25.64 -10.82 -6.87
C THR A 95 27.09 -10.96 -7.33
N SER A 96 27.45 -10.39 -8.48
CA SER A 96 28.84 -10.36 -8.95
C SER A 96 29.80 -9.62 -8.00
N SER A 97 29.28 -8.72 -7.17
CA SER A 97 30.04 -7.90 -6.22
C SER A 97 29.96 -8.40 -4.76
N GLY A 98 29.46 -9.61 -4.52
CA GLY A 98 29.27 -10.16 -3.17
C GLY A 98 27.81 -10.46 -2.83
N ARG A 99 27.45 -10.47 -1.56
CA ARG A 99 26.07 -10.77 -1.11
C ARG A 99 25.36 -9.50 -0.65
N ILE A 100 24.11 -9.36 -1.04
CA ILE A 100 23.23 -8.27 -0.60
C ILE A 100 22.01 -8.82 0.16
N TYR A 101 21.48 -8.03 1.08
CA TYR A 101 20.18 -8.24 1.69
C TYR A 101 19.11 -7.47 0.92
N GLN A 102 18.32 -8.22 0.15
CA GLN A 102 17.19 -7.69 -0.60
C GLN A 102 15.95 -7.62 0.30
N PRO A 103 15.27 -6.45 0.36
CA PRO A 103 14.04 -6.31 1.10
C PRO A 103 12.91 -7.15 0.51
N THR A 104 12.20 -7.87 1.38
CA THR A 104 10.96 -8.56 1.01
C THR A 104 9.78 -7.64 1.28
N PHE A 105 9.14 -7.18 0.21
CA PHE A 105 7.97 -6.34 0.30
C PHE A 105 6.74 -7.13 0.74
N LYS A 106 5.95 -6.52 1.62
CA LYS A 106 4.67 -7.03 2.09
C LYS A 106 3.57 -6.02 1.80
N LEU A 107 2.40 -6.53 1.44
CA LEU A 107 1.18 -5.75 1.36
C LEU A 107 0.60 -5.62 2.76
N ILE A 108 0.55 -4.40 3.29
CA ILE A 108 -0.11 -4.12 4.57
C ILE A 108 -1.36 -3.27 4.32
N PRO A 109 -2.51 -3.55 4.96
CA PRO A 109 -3.68 -2.69 4.83
C PRO A 109 -3.37 -1.27 5.29
N GLN A 110 -3.85 -0.27 4.55
CA GLN A 110 -3.74 1.13 4.94
C GLN A 110 -4.39 1.34 6.31
N GLY A 111 -3.69 2.03 7.22
CA GLY A 111 -4.12 2.25 8.61
C GLY A 111 -3.73 1.13 9.58
N SER A 112 -3.22 -0.02 9.11
CA SER A 112 -2.67 -1.03 9.99
C SER A 112 -1.37 -0.57 10.66
N PRO A 113 -1.03 -1.09 11.86
CA PRO A 113 0.24 -0.83 12.51
C PRO A 113 1.41 -1.17 11.59
N ARG A 114 2.40 -0.27 11.50
CA ARG A 114 3.55 -0.40 10.62
C ARG A 114 4.74 -1.00 11.38
N TRP A 115 4.52 -2.12 12.05
CA TRP A 115 5.57 -2.81 12.79
C TRP A 115 5.86 -4.17 12.15
N CYS A 116 7.14 -4.52 12.06
CA CYS A 116 7.55 -5.82 11.56
C CYS A 116 7.18 -6.90 12.58
N PRO A 117 6.44 -7.95 12.20
CA PRO A 117 6.05 -9.01 13.13
C PRO A 117 7.23 -9.89 13.57
N CYS A 118 8.39 -9.80 12.91
CA CYS A 118 9.54 -10.65 13.19
C CYS A 118 10.53 -10.01 14.16
N CYS A 119 10.78 -8.70 14.03
CA CYS A 119 11.80 -8.00 14.83
C CYS A 119 11.28 -6.74 15.52
N GLY A 120 10.01 -6.35 15.31
CA GLY A 120 9.42 -5.19 15.97
C GLY A 120 9.80 -3.83 15.36
N GLU A 121 10.61 -3.78 14.30
CA GLU A 121 11.00 -2.52 13.66
C GLU A 121 9.87 -1.83 12.89
N VAL A 122 9.95 -0.50 12.75
CA VAL A 122 8.98 0.25 11.93
C VAL A 122 9.18 -0.11 10.45
N LEU A 123 8.11 -0.51 9.78
CA LEU A 123 8.13 -0.82 8.35
C LEU A 123 8.26 0.45 7.52
N ILE A 124 9.17 0.42 6.54
CA ILE A 124 9.33 1.48 5.56
C ILE A 124 8.26 1.33 4.48
N THR A 125 7.48 2.38 4.26
CA THR A 125 6.38 2.44 3.26
C THR A 125 6.63 3.44 2.14
N HIS A 126 7.68 4.26 2.27
CA HIS A 126 8.07 5.30 1.32
C HIS A 126 9.56 5.18 1.02
N CYS A 127 9.99 5.74 -0.11
CA CYS A 127 11.40 5.79 -0.45
C CYS A 127 12.20 6.50 0.66
N PRO A 128 13.29 5.92 1.18
CA PRO A 128 14.08 6.52 2.25
C PRO A 128 14.90 7.75 1.78
N ASN A 129 14.99 8.01 0.47
CA ASN A 129 15.58 9.24 -0.04
C ASN A 129 14.68 10.43 0.31
N PRO A 130 15.15 11.42 1.10
CA PRO A 130 14.35 12.55 1.56
C PRO A 130 13.85 13.44 0.41
N ASN A 131 14.56 13.46 -0.72
CA ASN A 131 14.16 14.22 -1.91
C ASN A 131 13.11 13.48 -2.76
N CYS A 132 12.91 12.18 -2.53
CA CYS A 132 11.90 11.39 -3.22
C CYS A 132 10.66 11.23 -2.35
N ASN A 133 10.80 10.55 -1.20
CA ASN A 133 9.73 10.24 -0.25
C ASN A 133 8.42 9.71 -0.87
N ARG A 134 8.47 9.15 -2.08
CA ARG A 134 7.30 8.61 -2.76
C ARG A 134 6.89 7.27 -2.15
N PRO A 135 5.59 6.93 -2.11
CA PRO A 135 5.14 5.63 -1.66
C PRO A 135 5.84 4.51 -2.44
N LEU A 136 6.21 3.45 -1.74
CA LEU A 136 6.74 2.26 -2.39
C LEU A 136 5.59 1.59 -3.13
N HIS A 137 5.67 1.64 -4.45
CA HIS A 137 4.80 0.89 -5.33
C HIS A 137 5.63 -0.21 -5.98
N VAL A 138 5.13 -1.44 -5.89
CA VAL A 138 5.72 -2.60 -6.53
C VAL A 138 4.68 -3.01 -7.57
N GLN A 139 4.76 -2.40 -8.76
CA GLN A 139 3.78 -2.63 -9.83
C GLN A 139 3.78 -4.10 -10.30
N THR A 140 4.97 -4.70 -10.29
CA THR A 140 5.18 -6.13 -10.48
C THR A 140 5.53 -6.70 -9.12
N GLN A 141 4.86 -7.72 -8.59
CA GLN A 141 5.11 -8.39 -7.29
C GLN A 141 6.57 -8.91 -7.06
N LEU A 142 7.50 -8.50 -7.91
CA LEU A 142 8.92 -8.77 -7.85
C LEU A 142 9.61 -7.83 -6.86
N PRO A 143 10.52 -8.36 -6.03
CA PRO A 143 11.29 -7.55 -5.11
C PRO A 143 12.24 -6.65 -5.92
N THR A 144 12.16 -5.33 -5.72
CA THR A 144 13.09 -4.37 -6.32
C THR A 144 14.15 -3.98 -5.31
N ASN A 145 15.41 -3.90 -5.77
CA ASN A 145 16.51 -3.39 -4.95
C ASN A 145 16.59 -1.86 -4.98
N PHE A 146 15.74 -1.20 -5.76
CA PHE A 146 15.77 0.23 -6.03
C PHE A 146 14.37 0.83 -6.05
N CYS A 147 14.29 2.11 -5.70
CA CYS A 147 13.09 2.92 -5.88
C CYS A 147 12.83 3.16 -7.37
N GLU A 148 11.62 2.85 -7.84
CA GLU A 148 11.21 3.03 -9.25
C GLU A 148 11.19 4.50 -9.71
N TYR A 149 11.13 5.45 -8.78
CA TYR A 149 11.03 6.89 -9.11
C TYR A 149 12.37 7.61 -9.16
N CYS A 150 13.29 7.27 -8.25
CA CYS A 150 14.54 8.03 -8.07
C CYS A 150 15.79 7.16 -8.13
N GLY A 151 15.65 5.83 -8.30
CA GLY A 151 16.79 4.91 -8.35
C GLY A 151 17.50 4.70 -7.02
N GLN A 152 17.03 5.25 -5.90
CA GLN A 152 17.61 5.03 -4.57
C GLN A 152 17.69 3.53 -4.25
N LYS A 153 18.88 3.05 -3.87
CA LYS A 153 19.09 1.67 -3.39
C LYS A 153 18.29 1.44 -2.09
N LEU A 154 17.54 0.35 -2.06
CA LEU A 154 16.73 -0.14 -0.94
C LEU A 154 17.34 -1.40 -0.30
N ALA A 155 18.21 -2.10 -1.02
CA ALA A 155 18.97 -3.25 -0.50
C ALA A 155 20.19 -2.80 0.32
N TYR A 156 20.59 -3.62 1.28
CA TYR A 156 21.79 -3.40 2.09
C TYR A 156 22.90 -4.33 1.62
N ASP A 157 24.13 -3.83 1.62
CA ASP A 157 25.30 -4.69 1.44
C ASP A 157 25.52 -5.48 2.74
N MET A 158 25.89 -6.76 2.63
CA MET A 158 26.38 -7.46 3.81
C MET A 158 27.66 -6.78 4.27
N PRO A 159 27.81 -6.42 5.56
CA PRO A 159 29.13 -6.08 6.07
C PRO A 159 30.04 -7.26 5.77
N GLU A 160 31.21 -6.98 5.21
CA GLU A 160 32.25 -7.99 5.05
C GLU A 160 32.50 -8.56 6.44
N PHE A 161 32.27 -9.87 6.62
CA PHE A 161 32.70 -10.54 7.84
C PHE A 161 34.21 -10.29 7.95
N PRO A 162 34.71 -9.73 9.07
CA PRO A 162 36.15 -9.60 9.21
C PRO A 162 36.77 -10.99 9.07
N GLU A 163 37.60 -11.15 8.05
CA GLU A 163 38.33 -12.39 7.83
C GLU A 163 39.27 -12.61 9.03
N GLY A 164 38.94 -13.59 9.87
CA GLY A 164 39.88 -14.20 10.79
C GLY A 164 39.74 -13.77 12.25
N GLU A 165 38.99 -14.55 13.01
CA GLU A 165 39.37 -14.86 14.39
C GLU A 165 39.90 -16.29 14.42
N GLN A 166 41.14 -16.46 13.93
CA GLN A 166 41.93 -17.66 14.24
C GLN A 166 42.46 -17.49 15.67
N THR A 167 41.77 -18.01 16.67
CA THR A 167 42.38 -18.25 17.99
C THR A 167 42.43 -19.73 18.27
N SER A 168 43.57 -20.29 17.85
CA SER A 168 44.38 -21.32 18.52
C SER A 168 43.66 -22.46 19.25
N ASN A 169 43.82 -23.65 18.68
CA ASN A 169 43.81 -24.93 19.39
C ASN A 169 44.51 -24.82 20.75
N HIS A 170 43.81 -25.15 21.83
CA HIS A 170 44.44 -25.54 23.09
C HIS A 170 44.27 -27.05 23.26
N THR A 171 45.28 -27.78 22.82
CA THR A 171 45.56 -29.14 23.29
C THR A 171 46.04 -29.03 24.73
N LYS A 172 45.36 -29.68 25.66
CA LYS A 172 45.95 -30.29 26.85
C LYS A 172 45.19 -31.55 27.19
#